data_AF-A0A1X1EN25-F1
#
_entry.id   AF-A0A1X1EN25-F1
#
_cell.length_a   1.000
_cell.length_b   1.000
_cell.length_c   1.000
_cell.angle_alpha   90.00
_cell.angle_beta   90.00
_cell.angle_gamma   90.00
#
_symmetry.space_group_name_H-M   'P 1'
#
loop_
_entity.id
_entity.type
_entity.pdbx_description
1 polymer ?
#
loop_
_entity_poly.entity_id
_entity_poly.type
_entity_poly.pdbx_seq_one_letter_code
_entity_poly.pdbx_strand_id
1 'polypeptide(L)'
;MDINGFLLYGQHHQELLIKFEQVNTLLQQLTDGIYQSLDVYMNNCNHLREQINQTFVLLRNKEFEAYLIQNDAALYYNLQSVMLAVQILRNLLDNLTGTMKRSVLGPSSL
;
A
#
# COMPACT_ATOMS: atom_id res chain seq x y z
N MET A 1 11.49 -1.59 -26.15
CA MET A 1 11.43 -0.28 -25.47
C MET A 1 10.86 0.70 -26.47
N ASP A 2 9.61 1.13 -26.29
CA ASP A 2 8.97 2.14 -27.15
C ASP A 2 9.43 3.53 -26.69
N ILE A 3 10.19 4.21 -27.54
CA ILE A 3 10.78 5.53 -27.26
C ILE A 3 9.67 6.55 -26.94
N ASN A 4 8.49 6.42 -27.56
CA ASN A 4 7.37 7.32 -27.32
C ASN A 4 6.77 7.12 -25.92
N GLY A 5 6.63 5.86 -25.47
CA GLY A 5 6.18 5.53 -24.13
C GLY A 5 7.14 6.04 -23.04
N PHE A 6 8.45 5.90 -23.25
CA PHE A 6 9.46 6.42 -22.31
C PHE A 6 9.42 7.95 -22.20
N LEU A 7 9.29 8.66 -23.32
CA LEU A 7 9.20 10.13 -23.31
C LEU A 7 7.91 10.63 -22.62
N LEU A 8 6.82 9.89 -22.75
CA LEU A 8 5.53 10.26 -22.19
C LEU A 8 5.39 9.90 -20.70
N TYR A 9 5.92 8.74 -20.30
CA TYR A 9 5.69 8.17 -18.97
C TYR A 9 6.94 7.98 -18.11
N GLY A 10 8.14 8.24 -18.64
CA GLY A 10 9.40 8.00 -17.93
C GLY A 10 9.51 8.73 -16.61
N GLN A 11 9.01 9.99 -16.55
CA GLN A 11 8.97 10.75 -15.29
C GLN A 11 8.03 10.10 -14.26
N HIS A 12 6.84 9.68 -14.68
CA HIS A 12 5.88 8.99 -13.80
C HIS A 12 6.40 7.63 -13.34
N HIS A 13 7.12 6.91 -14.20
CA HIS A 13 7.77 5.64 -13.84
C HIS A 13 8.85 5.86 -12.77
N GLN A 14 9.70 6.88 -12.94
CA GLN A 14 10.71 7.22 -11.95
C GLN A 14 10.10 7.65 -10.60
N GLU A 15 9.04 8.46 -10.65
CA GLU A 15 8.31 8.86 -9.43
C GLU A 15 7.71 7.64 -8.73
N LEU A 16 7.15 6.70 -9.49
CA LEU A 16 6.56 5.49 -8.97
C LEU A 16 7.59 4.58 -8.28
N LEU A 17 8.80 4.46 -8.85
CA LEU A 17 9.91 3.71 -8.24
C LEU A 17 10.28 4.29 -6.87
N ILE A 18 10.44 5.61 -6.78
CA ILE A 18 10.79 6.30 -5.53
C ILE A 18 9.70 6.08 -4.48
N LYS A 19 8.42 6.20 -4.87
CA LYS A 19 7.29 5.94 -3.96
C LYS A 19 7.27 4.48 -3.50
N PHE A 20 7.57 3.54 -4.38
CA PHE A 20 7.61 2.13 -4.04
C PHE A 20 8.72 1.80 -3.04
N GLU A 21 9.92 2.37 -3.20
CA GLU A 21 11.00 2.23 -2.22
C GLU A 21 10.61 2.80 -0.84
N GLN A 22 9.94 3.95 -0.81
CA GLN A 22 9.44 4.54 0.43
C GLN A 22 8.40 3.65 1.12
N VAL A 23 7.47 3.09 0.34
CA VAL A 23 6.47 2.13 0.85
C VAL A 23 7.15 0.89 1.44
N ASN A 24 8.12 0.31 0.74
CA ASN A 24 8.85 -0.86 1.24
C ASN A 24 9.63 -0.54 2.52
N THR A 25 10.25 0.63 2.60
CA THR A 25 10.96 1.08 3.81
C THR A 25 10.01 1.19 4.99
N LEU A 26 8.84 1.80 4.79
CA LEU A 26 7.82 1.91 5.83
C LEU A 26 7.27 0.54 6.23
N LEU A 27 7.03 -0.35 5.28
CA LEU A 27 6.58 -1.72 5.56
C LEU A 27 7.62 -2.49 6.37
N GLN A 28 8.90 -2.39 6.02
CA GLN A 28 9.99 -3.05 6.75
C GLN A 28 10.04 -2.57 8.21
N GLN A 29 10.04 -1.24 8.40
CA GLN A 29 9.95 -0.65 9.74
C GLN A 29 8.69 -1.11 10.48
N LEU A 30 7.60 -1.35 9.75
CA LEU A 30 6.37 -1.80 10.36
C LEU A 30 6.40 -3.27 10.79
N THR A 31 7.09 -4.11 10.03
CA THR A 31 7.21 -5.55 10.28
C THR A 31 8.28 -5.90 11.31
N ASP A 32 9.32 -5.07 11.44
CA ASP A 32 10.41 -5.31 12.40
C ASP A 32 9.90 -5.27 13.85
N GLY A 33 8.74 -4.63 14.10
CA GLY A 33 8.00 -4.74 15.36
C GLY A 33 8.62 -4.00 16.56
N ILE A 34 9.79 -3.38 16.39
CA ILE A 34 10.49 -2.64 17.45
C ILE A 34 10.21 -1.15 17.26
N TYR A 35 9.32 -0.61 18.10
CA TYR A 35 9.01 0.82 18.10
C TYR A 35 9.27 1.43 19.46
N GLN A 36 9.81 2.65 19.44
CA GLN A 36 10.09 3.42 20.64
C GLN A 36 8.80 3.88 21.35
N SER A 37 7.71 4.10 20.59
CA SER A 37 6.41 4.48 21.14
C SER A 37 5.26 4.13 20.19
N LEU A 38 4.04 4.12 20.74
CA LEU A 38 2.81 4.00 19.97
C LEU A 38 2.64 5.17 18.97
N ASP A 39 3.08 6.37 19.34
CA ASP A 39 2.97 7.53 18.45
C ASP A 39 3.82 7.36 17.19
N VAL A 40 5.04 6.81 17.32
CA VAL A 40 5.90 6.50 16.17
C VAL A 40 5.26 5.44 15.27
N TYR A 41 4.69 4.39 15.87
CA TYR A 41 3.94 3.37 15.15
C TYR A 41 2.77 3.98 14.35
N MET A 42 1.95 4.80 15.00
CA MET A 42 0.78 5.43 14.39
C MET A 42 1.19 6.42 13.29
N ASN A 43 2.28 7.15 13.48
CA ASN A 43 2.80 8.05 12.45
C ASN A 43 3.26 7.27 11.20
N ASN A 44 4.00 6.17 11.38
CA ASN A 44 4.42 5.31 10.27
C ASN A 44 3.23 4.70 9.52
N CYS A 45 2.19 4.29 10.24
CA CYS A 45 0.94 3.82 9.63
C CYS A 45 0.27 4.90 8.78
N ASN A 46 0.20 6.14 9.28
CA ASN A 46 -0.38 7.26 8.55
C ASN A 46 0.42 7.60 7.29
N HIS A 47 1.75 7.61 7.39
CA HIS A 47 2.64 7.83 6.25
C HIS A 47 2.50 6.72 5.21
N LEU A 48 2.44 5.45 5.63
CA LEU A 48 2.23 4.33 4.71
C LEU A 48 0.92 4.50 3.94
N ARG A 49 -0.18 4.84 4.65
CA ARG A 49 -1.48 5.09 4.02
C ARG A 49 -1.41 6.20 2.99
N GLU A 50 -0.74 7.30 3.31
CA GLU A 50 -0.60 8.43 2.39
C GLU A 50 0.21 8.04 1.14
N GLN A 51 1.33 7.35 1.31
CA GLN A 51 2.17 6.92 0.18
C GLN A 51 1.45 5.94 -0.74
N ILE A 52 0.68 5.00 -0.18
CA ILE A 52 -0.15 4.07 -0.96
C ILE A 52 -1.22 4.83 -1.75
N ASN A 53 -1.90 5.79 -1.12
CA ASN A 53 -2.93 6.59 -1.79
C ASN A 53 -2.36 7.43 -2.95
N GLN A 54 -1.20 8.05 -2.76
CA GLN A 54 -0.52 8.80 -3.82
C GLN A 54 -0.07 7.89 -4.96
N THR A 55 0.46 6.71 -4.63
CA THR A 55 0.85 5.68 -5.60
C THR A 55 -0.35 5.23 -6.43
N PHE A 56 -1.52 5.08 -5.81
CA PHE A 56 -2.75 4.70 -6.50
C PHE A 56 -3.21 5.74 -7.52
N VAL A 57 -3.02 7.04 -7.24
CA VAL A 57 -3.40 8.11 -8.17
C VAL A 57 -2.62 7.98 -9.47
N LEU A 58 -1.32 7.66 -9.41
CA LEU A 58 -0.49 7.46 -10.61
C LEU A 58 -0.98 6.25 -11.43
N LEU A 59 -1.35 5.15 -10.77
CA LEU A 59 -1.82 3.93 -11.43
C LEU A 59 -3.25 4.00 -12.01
N ARG A 60 -4.01 5.07 -11.74
CA ARG A 60 -5.37 5.24 -12.32
C ARG A 60 -5.35 5.53 -13.82
N ASN A 61 -4.22 5.99 -14.36
CA ASN A 61 -4.07 6.20 -15.79
C ASN A 61 -3.84 4.85 -16.47
N LYS A 62 -4.84 4.38 -17.24
CA LYS A 62 -4.79 3.08 -17.95
C LYS A 62 -3.67 2.97 -18.99
N GLU A 63 -3.31 4.08 -19.63
CA GLU A 63 -2.22 4.09 -20.60
C GLU A 63 -0.87 3.96 -19.90
N PHE A 64 -0.71 4.65 -18.77
CA PHE A 64 0.47 4.49 -17.92
C PHE A 64 0.55 3.09 -17.31
N GLU A 65 -0.57 2.52 -16.88
CA GLU A 65 -0.65 1.13 -16.41
C GLU A 65 -0.19 0.15 -17.50
N ALA A 66 -0.70 0.30 -18.73
CA ALA A 66 -0.29 -0.54 -19.85
C ALA A 66 1.21 -0.38 -20.17
N TYR A 67 1.72 0.86 -20.16
CA TYR A 67 3.15 1.13 -20.30
C TYR A 67 3.95 0.41 -19.21
N LEU A 68 3.51 0.48 -17.95
CA LEU A 68 4.21 -0.11 -16.82
C LEU A 68 4.22 -1.65 -16.92
N ILE A 69 3.10 -2.27 -17.27
CA ILE A 69 3.04 -3.73 -17.47
C ILE A 69 4.01 -4.18 -18.58
N GLN A 70 4.16 -3.40 -19.65
CA GLN A 70 5.04 -3.75 -20.76
C GLN A 70 6.52 -3.52 -20.48
N ASN A 71 6.87 -2.49 -19.72
CA ASN A 71 8.26 -2.05 -19.54
C ASN A 71 8.84 -2.39 -18.16
N ASP A 72 7.99 -2.58 -17.16
CA ASP A 72 8.38 -2.92 -15.78
C ASP A 72 7.26 -3.70 -15.06
N ALA A 73 6.94 -4.88 -15.58
CA ALA A 73 5.93 -5.77 -15.02
C ALA A 73 6.21 -6.12 -13.55
N ALA A 74 7.49 -6.22 -13.17
CA ALA A 74 7.89 -6.53 -11.80
C ALA A 74 7.44 -5.44 -10.84
N LEU A 75 7.70 -4.16 -11.15
CA LEU A 75 7.21 -3.05 -10.33
C LEU A 75 5.68 -3.05 -10.23
N TYR A 76 4.97 -3.26 -11.35
CA TYR A 76 3.52 -3.33 -11.35
C TYR A 76 2.98 -4.41 -10.41
N TYR A 77 3.42 -5.67 -10.57
CA TYR A 77 2.92 -6.77 -9.75
C TYR A 77 3.34 -6.68 -8.29
N ASN A 78 4.52 -6.14 -8.00
CA ASN A 78 4.95 -5.88 -6.63
C ASN A 78 4.05 -4.83 -5.95
N LEU A 79 3.71 -3.75 -6.66
CA LEU A 79 2.77 -2.74 -6.18
C LEU A 79 1.39 -3.35 -5.90
N GLN A 80 0.85 -4.13 -6.84
CA GLN A 80 -0.43 -4.82 -6.64
C GLN A 80 -0.39 -5.76 -5.43
N SER A 81 0.72 -6.47 -5.23
CA SER A 81 0.88 -7.39 -4.10
C SER A 81 0.90 -6.65 -2.76
N VAL A 82 1.62 -5.54 -2.67
CA VAL A 82 1.62 -4.67 -1.48
C VAL A 82 0.21 -4.14 -1.19
N MET A 83 -0.50 -3.66 -2.22
CA MET A 83 -1.86 -3.15 -2.07
C MET A 83 -2.82 -4.23 -1.55
N LEU A 84 -2.74 -5.44 -2.10
CA LEU A 84 -3.53 -6.57 -1.65
C LEU A 84 -3.23 -6.93 -0.20
N ALA A 85 -1.95 -6.98 0.18
CA ALA A 85 -1.53 -7.28 1.55
C ALA A 85 -2.09 -6.25 2.56
N VAL A 86 -2.03 -4.97 2.22
CA VAL A 86 -2.57 -3.89 3.07
C VAL A 86 -4.10 -4.00 3.19
N GLN A 87 -4.80 -4.33 2.10
CA GLN A 87 -6.24 -4.53 2.13
C GLN A 87 -6.64 -5.76 2.98
N ILE A 88 -5.89 -6.86 2.90
CA ILE A 88 -6.09 -8.05 3.73
C ILE A 88 -5.89 -7.70 5.20
N LEU A 89 -4.81 -6.99 5.53
CA LEU A 89 -4.54 -6.55 6.90
C LEU A 89 -5.67 -5.67 7.44
N ARG A 90 -6.14 -4.70 6.65
CA ARG A 90 -7.28 -3.86 7.03
C ARG A 90 -8.52 -4.71 7.33
N ASN A 91 -8.88 -5.64 6.44
CA ASN A 91 -10.03 -6.51 6.64
C ASN A 91 -9.89 -7.36 7.92
N LEU A 92 -8.68 -7.86 8.21
CA LEU A 92 -8.40 -8.60 9.44
C LEU A 92 -8.63 -7.74 10.68
N LEU A 93 -8.12 -6.50 10.69
CA LEU A 93 -8.29 -5.56 11.80
C LEU A 93 -9.75 -5.15 12.02
N ASP A 94 -10.49 -4.92 10.94
CA ASP A 94 -11.93 -4.63 10.99
C ASP A 94 -12.70 -5.81 11.59
N ASN A 95 -12.36 -7.05 11.20
CA ASN A 95 -12.96 -8.28 11.73
C ASN A 95 -12.63 -8.51 13.22
N LEU A 96 -11.39 -8.25 13.64
CA LEU A 96 -10.98 -8.33 15.04
C LEU A 96 -11.74 -7.30 15.89
N THR A 97 -11.86 -6.07 15.40
CA THR A 97 -12.63 -5.01 16.07
C THR A 97 -14.10 -5.38 16.19
N GLY A 98 -14.69 -5.93 15.13
CA GLY A 98 -16.06 -6.45 15.15
C GLY A 98 -16.25 -7.59 16.16
N THR A 99 -15.29 -8.52 16.23
CA THR A 99 -15.28 -9.63 17.19
C THR A 99 -15.18 -9.11 18.63
N MET A 100 -14.25 -8.19 18.91
CA MET A 100 -14.09 -7.59 20.24
C MET A 100 -15.34 -6.82 20.69
N LYS A 101 -15.97 -6.06 19.78
CA LYS A 101 -17.24 -5.37 20.09
C LYS A 101 -18.36 -6.37 20.42
N ARG A 102 -18.46 -7.49 19.70
CA ARG A 102 -19.45 -8.55 19.97
C ARG A 102 -19.17 -9.28 21.28
N SER A 103 -17.91 -9.55 21.62
CA SER A 103 -17.55 -10.20 22.88
C SER A 103 -17.80 -9.32 24.10
N VAL A 104 -17.66 -7.99 23.96
CA VAL A 104 -17.99 -7.03 25.03
C VAL A 104 -19.50 -6.89 25.23
N LEU A 105 -20.31 -7.10 24.19
CA LEU A 105 -21.77 -7.00 24.29
C LEU A 105 -22.46 -8.29 24.77
N GLY A 106 -21.80 -9.46 24.66
CA GLY A 106 -22.28 -10.75 25.16
C GLY A 106 -23.64 -11.22 24.59
N PRO A 107 -23.96 -12.53 24.60
CA PRO A 107 -25.30 -13.02 24.29
C PRO A 107 -26.24 -12.70 25.46
N SER A 108 -26.78 -11.49 25.50
CA SER A 108 -27.88 -11.14 26.39
C SER A 108 -29.20 -11.35 25.67
N SER A 109 -29.68 -12.60 25.57
CA SER A 109 -31.11 -13.00 25.52
C SER A 109 -31.27 -14.44 24.99
N LEU A 110 -31.37 -15.39 25.93
CA LEU A 110 -32.32 -16.50 25.83
C LEU A 110 -33.62 -16.05 26.52
#